data_AF-A0A356RFF3-F1
#
_entry.id   AF-A0A356RFF3-F1
#
_cell.length_a   1.000
_cell.length_b   1.000
_cell.length_c   1.000
_cell.angle_alpha   90.00
_cell.angle_beta   90.00
_cell.angle_gamma   90.00
#
_symmetry.space_group_name_H-M   'P 1'
#
loop_
_entity.id
_entity.type
_entity.pdbx_description
1 polymer ?
#
loop_
_entity_poly.entity_id
_entity_poly.type
_entity_poly.pdbx_seq_one_letter_code
_entity_poly.pdbx_strand_id
1 'polypeptide(L)'
;MNSKKLRGGYGRLFPMERLVLLLEAFGRGDDAEIEALIRSCPIHKYTMQDQKFWEFHDSSQIITYLFAAHWFHTKGQADKAKLKKNTFYLVGSFFEKGFDLALTEHGSVPLETSTIWQEYEKKVKPFYDFTQQAIEEERLWFSRLKGLYGGFLRFCQAAQLEPHQLLAWVDSLYEEVEEFIKKECQDIQEDKGMADRIFNSFISHWPGLKDKETVL
;
A
#
# COMPACT_ATOMS: atom_id res chain seq x y z
N MET A 1 -27.02 -19.72 -17.57
CA MET A 1 -26.55 -21.08 -17.23
C MET A 1 -26.95 -21.38 -15.78
N ASN A 2 -27.52 -22.56 -15.51
CA ASN A 2 -28.02 -22.93 -14.17
C ASN A 2 -26.87 -22.99 -13.14
N SER A 3 -26.86 -22.07 -12.17
CA SER A 3 -25.88 -22.02 -11.06
C SER A 3 -25.72 -23.35 -10.32
N LYS A 4 -26.80 -24.15 -10.24
CA LYS A 4 -26.78 -25.51 -9.67
C LYS A 4 -25.89 -26.50 -10.43
N LYS A 5 -25.72 -26.37 -11.75
CA LYS A 5 -24.83 -27.25 -12.54
C LYS A 5 -23.36 -26.88 -12.38
N LEU A 6 -23.05 -25.60 -12.16
CA LEU A 6 -21.67 -25.12 -11.93
C LEU A 6 -21.14 -25.59 -10.56
N ARG A 7 -21.96 -25.47 -9.50
CA ARG A 7 -21.59 -25.87 -8.12
C ARG A 7 -21.24 -27.36 -7.97
N GLY A 8 -21.82 -28.24 -8.78
CA GLY A 8 -21.48 -29.67 -8.77
C GLY A 8 -20.09 -30.00 -9.36
N GLY A 9 -19.44 -29.04 -10.03
CA GLY A 9 -18.15 -29.22 -10.69
C GLY A 9 -16.93 -28.83 -9.85
N TYR A 10 -17.10 -28.05 -8.76
CA TYR A 10 -15.97 -27.49 -8.01
C TYR A 10 -15.02 -28.53 -7.40
N GLY A 11 -15.55 -29.72 -7.06
CA GLY A 11 -14.74 -30.85 -6.59
C GLY A 11 -13.74 -31.41 -7.60
N ARG A 12 -13.82 -31.00 -8.89
CA ARG A 12 -12.90 -31.42 -9.95
C ARG A 12 -11.81 -30.38 -10.26
N LEU A 13 -11.88 -29.20 -9.66
CA LEU A 13 -10.93 -28.12 -9.88
C LEU A 13 -9.59 -28.43 -9.20
N PHE A 14 -8.50 -28.01 -9.84
CA PHE A 14 -7.20 -27.98 -9.18
C PHE A 14 -7.20 -26.93 -8.05
N PRO A 15 -6.31 -27.08 -7.05
CA PRO A 15 -6.28 -26.19 -5.88
C PRO A 15 -6.22 -24.69 -6.22
N MET A 16 -5.34 -24.30 -7.17
CA MET A 16 -5.19 -22.91 -7.58
C MET A 16 -6.41 -22.37 -8.34
N GLU A 17 -7.01 -23.17 -9.23
CA GLU A 17 -8.21 -22.77 -9.96
C GLU A 17 -9.37 -22.52 -8.99
N ARG A 18 -9.49 -23.37 -7.96
CA ARG A 18 -10.49 -23.21 -6.91
C ARG A 18 -10.22 -21.98 -6.06
N LEU A 19 -8.96 -21.71 -5.71
CA LEU A 19 -8.59 -20.49 -4.99
C LEU A 19 -8.95 -19.24 -5.78
N VAL A 20 -8.60 -19.19 -7.08
CA VAL A 20 -8.92 -18.03 -7.94
C VAL A 20 -10.42 -17.75 -7.93
N LEU A 21 -11.25 -18.78 -8.16
CA LEU A 21 -12.71 -18.61 -8.12
C LEU A 21 -13.23 -18.19 -6.74
N LEU A 22 -12.60 -18.66 -5.67
CA LEU A 22 -12.95 -18.25 -4.31
C LEU A 22 -12.67 -16.76 -4.10
N LEU A 23 -11.48 -16.30 -4.46
CA LEU A 23 -11.08 -14.89 -4.35
C LEU A 23 -11.97 -13.98 -5.21
N GLU A 24 -12.34 -14.43 -6.40
CA GLU A 24 -13.30 -13.72 -7.24
C GLU A 24 -14.71 -13.66 -6.63
N ALA A 25 -15.16 -14.73 -5.97
CA ALA A 25 -16.45 -14.75 -5.28
C ALA A 25 -16.45 -13.80 -4.07
N PHE A 26 -15.32 -13.71 -3.33
CA PHE A 26 -15.11 -12.69 -2.30
C PHE A 26 -15.22 -11.28 -2.88
N GLY A 27 -14.53 -10.98 -3.98
CA GLY A 27 -14.59 -9.66 -4.60
C GLY A 27 -15.99 -9.25 -5.08
N ARG A 28 -16.89 -10.22 -5.32
CA ARG A 28 -18.30 -9.97 -5.68
C ARG A 28 -19.26 -9.97 -4.48
N GLY A 29 -18.82 -10.40 -3.29
CA GLY A 29 -19.70 -10.65 -2.16
C GLY A 29 -20.71 -11.79 -2.38
N ASP A 30 -20.39 -12.80 -3.20
CA ASP A 30 -21.27 -13.95 -3.44
C ASP A 30 -21.06 -15.02 -2.35
N ASP A 31 -21.61 -14.77 -1.16
CA ASP A 31 -21.53 -15.67 0.01
C ASP A 31 -21.96 -17.11 -0.31
N ALA A 32 -22.94 -17.27 -1.20
CA ALA A 32 -23.47 -18.57 -1.57
C ALA A 32 -22.51 -19.36 -2.49
N GLU A 33 -21.71 -18.67 -3.31
CA GLU A 33 -20.63 -19.28 -4.09
C GLU A 33 -19.39 -19.56 -3.21
N ILE A 34 -19.02 -18.64 -2.32
CA ILE A 34 -17.94 -18.82 -1.33
C ILE A 34 -18.20 -20.08 -0.52
N GLU A 35 -19.39 -20.20 0.06
CA GLU A 35 -19.76 -21.35 0.87
C GLU A 35 -19.78 -22.65 0.05
N ALA A 36 -20.21 -22.60 -1.22
CA ALA A 36 -20.20 -23.77 -2.10
C ALA A 36 -18.77 -24.23 -2.46
N LEU A 37 -17.86 -23.29 -2.72
CA LEU A 37 -16.45 -23.57 -3.02
C LEU A 37 -15.74 -24.17 -1.80
N ILE A 38 -15.97 -23.62 -0.60
CA ILE A 38 -15.42 -24.14 0.65
C ILE A 38 -15.97 -25.54 0.94
N ARG A 39 -17.31 -25.73 0.89
CA ARG A 39 -17.96 -27.01 1.19
C ARG A 39 -17.67 -28.11 0.16
N SER A 40 -17.26 -27.74 -1.05
CA SER A 40 -16.87 -28.73 -2.07
C SER A 40 -15.58 -29.48 -1.70
N CYS A 41 -14.88 -29.03 -0.65
CA CYS A 41 -13.76 -29.70 0.00
C CYS A 41 -14.29 -30.55 1.18
N PRO A 42 -14.31 -31.89 1.10
CA PRO A 42 -14.78 -32.71 2.21
C PRO A 42 -13.79 -32.64 3.38
N ILE A 43 -14.11 -31.84 4.40
CA ILE A 43 -13.37 -31.66 5.67
C ILE A 43 -13.01 -33.01 6.35
N HIS A 44 -13.69 -34.10 5.99
CA HIS A 44 -13.53 -35.43 6.56
C HIS A 44 -12.95 -36.50 5.62
N LYS A 45 -12.56 -36.15 4.39
CA LYS A 45 -11.90 -37.06 3.43
C LYS A 45 -10.84 -36.30 2.65
N TYR A 46 -9.78 -35.86 3.32
CA TYR A 46 -8.66 -35.16 2.69
C TYR A 46 -8.08 -36.00 1.55
N THR A 47 -8.28 -35.56 0.31
CA THR A 47 -7.38 -35.93 -0.79
C THR A 47 -6.16 -35.01 -0.75
N MET A 48 -5.04 -35.42 -1.34
CA MET A 48 -3.84 -34.56 -1.43
C MET A 48 -4.10 -33.19 -2.10
N GLN A 49 -5.14 -33.08 -2.93
CA GLN A 49 -5.53 -31.83 -3.58
C GLN A 49 -6.26 -30.88 -2.61
N ASP A 50 -7.05 -31.43 -1.68
CA ASP A 50 -7.78 -30.67 -0.68
C ASP A 50 -6.83 -29.98 0.31
N GLN A 51 -5.79 -30.68 0.75
CA GLN A 51 -4.76 -30.08 1.62
C GLN A 51 -4.05 -28.89 0.96
N LYS A 52 -3.64 -29.05 -0.31
CA LYS A 52 -2.98 -27.97 -1.05
C LYS A 52 -3.87 -26.74 -1.22
N PHE A 53 -5.17 -26.94 -1.41
CA PHE A 53 -6.11 -25.83 -1.49
C PHE A 53 -6.13 -25.01 -0.18
N TRP A 54 -6.20 -25.68 0.96
CA TRP A 54 -6.16 -25.01 2.27
C TRP A 54 -4.82 -24.30 2.52
N GLU A 55 -3.69 -24.90 2.12
CA GLU A 55 -2.39 -24.25 2.21
C GLU A 55 -2.34 -22.95 1.39
N PHE A 56 -2.86 -22.95 0.16
CA PHE A 56 -2.95 -21.75 -0.67
C PHE A 56 -3.93 -20.72 -0.12
N HIS A 57 -5.10 -21.17 0.36
CA HIS A 57 -6.10 -20.34 1.00
C HIS A 57 -5.53 -19.58 2.20
N ASP A 58 -4.97 -20.31 3.16
CA ASP A 58 -4.43 -19.72 4.39
C ASP A 58 -3.26 -18.78 4.09
N SER A 59 -2.40 -19.18 3.15
CA SER A 59 -1.28 -18.33 2.71
C SER A 59 -1.78 -17.04 2.03
N SER A 60 -2.86 -17.10 1.24
CA SER A 60 -3.46 -15.92 0.61
C SER A 60 -3.98 -14.93 1.65
N GLN A 61 -4.60 -15.43 2.73
CA GLN A 61 -5.07 -14.60 3.84
C GLN A 61 -3.89 -13.95 4.57
N ILE A 62 -2.87 -14.74 4.93
CA ILE A 62 -1.66 -14.23 5.60
C ILE A 62 -1.01 -13.11 4.78
N ILE A 63 -0.81 -13.34 3.48
CA ILE A 63 -0.17 -12.34 2.60
C ILE A 63 -1.02 -11.08 2.51
N THR A 64 -2.34 -11.22 2.40
CA THR A 64 -3.24 -10.07 2.33
C THR A 64 -3.20 -9.24 3.62
N TYR A 65 -3.23 -9.88 4.78
CA TYR A 65 -3.14 -9.17 6.06
C TYR A 65 -1.76 -8.55 6.29
N LEU A 66 -0.68 -9.23 5.89
CA LEU A 66 0.67 -8.65 5.95
C LEU A 66 0.78 -7.42 5.05
N PHE A 67 0.30 -7.52 3.82
CA PHE A 67 0.25 -6.39 2.89
C PHE A 67 -0.54 -5.23 3.48
N ALA A 68 -1.77 -5.47 3.96
CA ALA A 68 -2.63 -4.45 4.54
C ALA A 68 -1.97 -3.78 5.76
N ALA A 69 -1.37 -4.55 6.67
CA ALA A 69 -0.68 -4.03 7.84
C ALA A 69 0.51 -3.14 7.45
N HIS A 70 1.34 -3.58 6.50
CA HIS A 70 2.45 -2.78 6.00
C HIS A 70 1.96 -1.52 5.27
N TRP A 71 0.88 -1.64 4.49
CA TRP A 71 0.26 -0.54 3.76
C TRP A 71 -0.23 0.54 4.72
N PHE A 72 -1.13 0.21 5.64
CA PHE A 72 -1.70 1.17 6.58
C PHE A 72 -0.64 1.78 7.51
N HIS A 73 0.35 0.98 7.95
CA HIS A 73 1.46 1.51 8.73
C HIS A 73 2.26 2.56 7.95
N THR A 74 2.69 2.21 6.74
CA THR A 74 3.54 3.08 5.90
C THR A 74 2.77 4.31 5.44
N LYS A 75 1.49 4.14 5.08
CA LYS A 75 0.56 5.22 4.73
C LYS A 75 0.37 6.18 5.89
N GLY A 76 0.17 5.67 7.10
CA GLY A 76 0.08 6.49 8.30
C GLY A 76 1.35 7.33 8.57
N GLN A 77 2.53 6.84 8.22
CA GLN A 77 3.77 7.64 8.30
C GLN A 77 3.84 8.69 7.20
N ALA A 78 3.43 8.34 5.97
CA ALA A 78 3.37 9.27 4.85
C ALA A 78 2.40 10.43 5.13
N ASP A 79 1.21 10.12 5.67
CA ASP A 79 0.20 11.11 6.03
C ASP A 79 0.69 12.04 7.15
N LYS A 80 1.44 11.50 8.14
CA LYS A 80 2.10 12.32 9.16
C LYS A 80 3.13 13.27 8.56
N ALA A 81 3.97 12.79 7.64
CA ALA A 81 4.96 13.65 6.97
C ALA A 81 4.28 14.75 6.13
N LYS A 82 3.22 14.40 5.40
CA LYS A 82 2.39 15.34 4.64
C LYS A 82 1.75 16.39 5.54
N LEU A 83 1.23 15.99 6.70
CA LEU A 83 0.67 16.91 7.69
C LEU A 83 1.73 17.87 8.27
N LYS A 84 2.92 17.36 8.63
CA LYS A 84 4.05 18.20 9.07
C LYS A 84 4.41 19.23 8.00
N LYS A 85 4.58 18.80 6.75
CA LYS A 85 4.89 19.68 5.60
C LYS A 85 3.86 20.80 5.49
N ASN A 86 2.58 20.45 5.45
CA ASN A 86 1.49 21.42 5.30
C ASN A 86 1.44 22.40 6.48
N THR A 87 1.73 21.92 7.70
CA THR A 87 1.75 22.75 8.90
C THR A 87 2.88 23.77 8.87
N PHE A 88 4.12 23.33 8.59
CA PHE A 88 5.27 24.23 8.54
C PHE A 88 5.20 25.22 7.37
N TYR A 89 4.70 24.77 6.22
CA TYR A 89 4.43 25.66 5.08
C TYR A 89 3.42 26.74 5.44
N LEU A 90 2.30 26.36 6.08
CA LEU A 90 1.26 27.31 6.49
C LEU A 90 1.81 28.32 7.51
N VAL A 91 2.50 27.86 8.55
CA VAL A 91 3.10 28.72 9.58
C VAL A 91 4.12 29.68 8.96
N GLY A 92 4.99 29.19 8.08
CA GLY A 92 5.91 30.01 7.30
C GLY A 92 5.16 31.13 6.57
N SER A 93 4.15 30.79 5.78
CA SER A 93 3.38 31.76 4.99
C SER A 93 2.65 32.83 5.84
N PHE A 94 2.21 32.48 7.06
CA PHE A 94 1.62 33.46 7.99
C PHE A 94 2.67 34.43 8.52
N PHE A 95 3.88 33.95 8.84
CA PHE A 95 4.98 34.81 9.26
C PHE A 95 5.42 35.76 8.14
N GLU A 96 5.56 35.28 6.91
CA GLU A 96 5.93 36.13 5.75
C GLU A 96 4.89 37.24 5.54
N LYS A 97 3.59 36.87 5.47
CA LYS A 97 2.50 37.85 5.30
C LYS A 97 2.41 38.84 6.44
N GLY A 98 2.57 38.39 7.69
CA GLY A 98 2.54 39.27 8.86
C GLY A 98 3.70 40.26 8.87
N PHE A 99 4.88 39.82 8.42
CA PHE A 99 6.05 40.69 8.27
C PHE A 99 5.86 41.71 7.15
N ASP A 100 5.37 41.31 5.98
CA ASP A 100 5.06 42.20 4.86
C ASP A 100 4.02 43.28 5.23
N LEU A 101 2.99 42.91 6.00
CA LEU A 101 2.00 43.85 6.54
C LEU A 101 2.66 44.88 7.46
N ALA A 102 3.51 44.43 8.39
CA ALA A 102 4.21 45.33 9.31
C ALA A 102 5.15 46.31 8.57
N LEU A 103 5.84 45.84 7.53
CA LEU A 103 6.66 46.70 6.67
C LEU A 103 5.84 47.77 5.93
N THR A 104 4.66 47.38 5.45
CA THR A 104 3.73 48.28 4.74
C THR A 104 3.18 49.35 5.68
N GLU A 105 2.79 48.99 6.91
CA GLU A 105 2.28 49.93 7.92
C GLU A 105 3.34 50.93 8.41
N HIS A 106 4.61 50.51 8.50
CA HIS A 106 5.71 51.37 8.94
C HIS A 106 6.31 52.26 7.84
N GLY A 107 5.77 52.21 6.61
CA GLY A 107 6.09 53.15 5.52
C GLY A 107 7.55 53.16 5.07
N SER A 108 8.35 52.17 5.49
CA SER A 108 9.77 52.09 5.20
C SER A 108 10.15 50.63 4.97
N VAL A 109 10.66 50.32 3.78
CA VAL A 109 11.32 49.04 3.51
C VAL A 109 12.72 49.15 4.09
N PRO A 110 13.06 48.41 5.16
CA PRO A 110 14.39 48.43 5.72
C PRO A 110 15.37 47.96 4.64
N LEU A 111 16.54 48.59 4.52
CA LEU A 111 17.63 48.06 3.68
C LEU A 111 17.88 46.58 4.04
N GLU A 112 18.11 45.71 3.06
CA GLU A 112 18.33 44.25 3.24
C GLU A 112 19.41 43.92 4.30
N THR A 113 20.36 44.83 4.53
CA THR A 113 21.41 44.72 5.53
C THR A 113 20.99 45.13 6.94
N SER A 114 19.74 45.55 7.14
CA SER A 114 19.24 45.95 8.47
C SER A 114 19.10 44.75 9.40
N THR A 115 19.26 45.02 10.69
CA THR A 115 19.09 44.01 11.76
C THR A 115 17.71 43.34 11.72
N ILE A 116 16.69 44.01 11.18
CA ILE A 116 15.31 43.53 11.06
C ILE A 116 15.23 42.35 10.07
N TRP A 117 15.91 42.42 8.92
CA TRP A 117 15.94 41.31 7.97
C TRP A 117 16.74 40.12 8.48
N GLN A 118 17.82 40.36 9.23
CA GLN A 118 18.58 39.30 9.89
C GLN A 118 17.74 38.58 10.97
N GLU A 119 16.94 39.32 11.74
CA GLU A 119 16.00 38.74 12.70
C GLU A 119 14.85 37.99 12.04
N TYR A 120 14.33 38.51 10.93
CA TYR A 120 13.33 37.84 10.10
C TYR A 120 13.89 36.52 9.55
N GLU A 121 15.05 36.54 8.91
CA GLU A 121 15.70 35.36 8.36
C GLU A 121 15.95 34.32 9.46
N LYS A 122 16.43 34.75 10.64
CA LYS A 122 16.62 33.86 11.80
C LYS A 122 15.31 33.20 12.26
N LYS A 123 14.16 33.86 12.11
CA LYS A 123 12.84 33.34 12.50
C LYS A 123 12.19 32.50 11.39
N VAL A 124 12.36 32.87 10.12
CA VAL A 124 11.71 32.21 8.98
C VAL A 124 12.49 31.01 8.45
N LYS A 125 13.83 31.11 8.43
CA LYS A 125 14.71 30.04 7.93
C LYS A 125 14.47 28.68 8.59
N PRO A 126 14.28 28.56 9.92
CA PRO A 126 13.93 27.27 10.51
C PRO A 126 12.65 26.66 9.94
N PHE A 127 11.62 27.45 9.63
CA PHE A 127 10.39 26.93 9.03
C PHE A 127 10.61 26.44 7.60
N TYR A 128 11.44 27.15 6.82
CA TYR A 128 11.82 26.69 5.49
C TYR A 128 12.59 25.37 5.57
N ASP A 129 13.59 25.29 6.45
CA ASP A 129 14.40 24.08 6.65
C ASP A 129 13.54 22.89 7.11
N PHE A 130 12.61 23.11 8.06
CA PHE A 130 11.66 22.08 8.49
C PHE A 130 10.70 21.66 7.38
N THR A 131 10.26 22.60 6.54
CA THR A 131 9.39 22.30 5.40
C THR A 131 10.13 21.44 4.37
N GLN A 132 11.38 21.76 4.05
CA GLN A 132 12.21 20.96 3.15
C GLN A 132 12.44 19.55 3.72
N GLN A 133 12.78 19.44 5.00
CA GLN A 133 12.93 18.15 5.67
C GLN A 133 11.64 17.33 5.62
N ALA A 134 10.48 17.95 5.80
CA ALA A 134 9.19 17.27 5.74
C ALA A 134 8.84 16.84 4.30
N ILE A 135 9.23 17.60 3.28
CA ILE A 135 9.09 17.21 1.86
C ILE A 135 9.94 15.98 1.56
N GLU A 136 11.19 15.94 2.03
CA GLU A 136 12.07 14.78 1.88
C GLU A 136 11.53 13.55 2.61
N GLU A 137 11.03 13.72 3.84
CA GLU A 137 10.39 12.66 4.62
C GLU A 137 9.15 12.11 3.90
N GLU A 138 8.28 12.98 3.37
CA GLU A 138 7.09 12.59 2.59
C GLU A 138 7.49 11.79 1.34
N ARG A 139 8.45 12.29 0.56
CA ARG A 139 8.96 11.60 -0.65
C ARG A 139 9.53 10.23 -0.32
N LEU A 140 10.26 10.10 0.79
CA LEU A 140 10.78 8.82 1.26
C LEU A 140 9.64 7.83 1.55
N TRP A 141 8.60 8.27 2.25
CA TRP A 141 7.47 7.38 2.58
C TRP A 141 6.62 7.02 1.36
N PHE A 142 6.43 7.93 0.41
CA PHE A 142 5.78 7.62 -0.87
C PHE A 142 6.60 6.64 -1.71
N SER A 143 7.92 6.79 -1.71
CA SER A 143 8.84 5.85 -2.37
C SER A 143 8.73 4.45 -1.77
N ARG A 144 8.62 4.35 -0.43
CA ARG A 144 8.38 3.09 0.28
C ARG A 144 7.02 2.48 -0.02
N LEU A 145 5.95 3.26 -0.07
CA LEU A 145 4.61 2.78 -0.45
C LEU A 145 4.61 2.22 -1.87
N LYS A 146 5.28 2.92 -2.80
CA LYS A 146 5.44 2.44 -4.18
C LYS A 146 6.27 1.16 -4.23
N GLY A 147 7.34 1.07 -3.45
CA GLY A 147 8.14 -0.16 -3.30
C GLY A 147 7.35 -1.32 -2.73
N LEU A 148 6.58 -1.09 -1.68
CA LEU A 148 5.69 -2.08 -1.08
C LEU A 148 4.70 -2.62 -2.12
N TYR A 149 4.05 -1.73 -2.87
CA TYR A 149 3.13 -2.14 -3.93
C TYR A 149 3.84 -2.86 -5.08
N GLY A 150 5.02 -2.39 -5.50
CA GLY A 150 5.84 -3.05 -6.52
C GLY A 150 6.25 -4.48 -6.13
N GLY A 151 6.63 -4.70 -4.87
CA GLY A 151 6.91 -6.03 -4.32
C GLY A 151 5.68 -6.93 -4.32
N PHE A 152 4.51 -6.38 -3.97
CA PHE A 152 3.24 -7.10 -4.03
C PHE A 152 2.86 -7.49 -5.47
N LEU A 153 2.99 -6.59 -6.44
CA LEU A 153 2.71 -6.88 -7.86
C LEU A 153 3.62 -7.99 -8.40
N ARG A 154 4.92 -7.94 -8.08
CA ARG A 154 5.88 -9.00 -8.43
C ARG A 154 5.48 -10.34 -7.84
N PHE A 155 5.03 -10.34 -6.59
CA PHE A 155 4.53 -11.55 -5.94
C PHE A 155 3.29 -12.10 -6.67
N CYS A 156 2.30 -11.24 -6.94
CA CYS A 156 1.08 -11.61 -7.66
C CYS A 156 1.41 -12.27 -9.01
N GLN A 157 2.35 -11.67 -9.76
CA GLN A 157 2.83 -12.22 -11.01
C GLN A 157 3.49 -13.61 -10.84
N ALA A 158 4.35 -13.78 -9.83
CA ALA A 158 5.01 -15.06 -9.56
C ALA A 158 4.01 -16.15 -9.11
N ALA A 159 2.98 -15.76 -8.37
CA ALA A 159 1.90 -16.63 -7.91
C ALA A 159 0.80 -16.87 -8.96
N GLN A 160 0.86 -16.17 -10.11
CA GLN A 160 -0.17 -16.19 -11.16
C GLN A 160 -1.55 -15.78 -10.63
N LEU A 161 -1.58 -14.74 -9.80
CA LEU A 161 -2.79 -14.16 -9.23
C LEU A 161 -2.92 -12.70 -9.68
N GLU A 162 -4.15 -12.24 -9.82
CA GLU A 162 -4.39 -10.83 -10.03
C GLU A 162 -4.39 -10.07 -8.69
N PRO A 163 -3.81 -8.85 -8.62
CA PRO A 163 -3.74 -8.08 -7.39
C PRO A 163 -5.09 -7.87 -6.68
N HIS A 164 -6.14 -7.58 -7.47
CA HIS A 164 -7.49 -7.37 -6.96
C HIS A 164 -8.10 -8.64 -6.33
N GLN A 165 -7.70 -9.84 -6.80
CA GLN A 165 -8.18 -11.10 -6.23
C GLN A 165 -7.62 -11.29 -4.83
N LEU A 166 -6.33 -11.04 -4.62
CA LEU A 166 -5.73 -11.16 -3.30
C LEU A 166 -6.28 -10.13 -2.33
N LEU A 167 -6.42 -8.88 -2.76
CA LEU A 167 -6.92 -7.83 -1.87
C LEU A 167 -8.44 -7.89 -1.62
N ALA A 168 -9.17 -8.83 -2.26
CA ALA A 168 -10.60 -9.03 -2.04
C ALA A 168 -10.96 -9.42 -0.59
N TRP A 169 -10.01 -9.91 0.21
CA TRP A 169 -10.23 -10.17 1.64
C TRP A 169 -10.42 -8.90 2.47
N VAL A 170 -10.01 -7.74 1.95
CA VAL A 170 -10.10 -6.44 2.63
C VAL A 170 -10.84 -5.48 1.72
N ASP A 171 -12.10 -5.23 2.06
CA ASP A 171 -12.99 -4.37 1.28
C ASP A 171 -12.34 -3.05 0.88
N SER A 172 -12.44 -2.73 -0.42
CA SER A 172 -11.95 -1.48 -1.02
C SER A 172 -10.44 -1.21 -0.95
N LEU A 173 -9.64 -2.14 -0.41
CA LEU A 173 -8.20 -1.90 -0.25
C LEU A 173 -7.49 -1.81 -1.61
N TYR A 174 -7.89 -2.61 -2.60
CA TYR A 174 -7.29 -2.56 -3.93
C TYR A 174 -7.48 -1.19 -4.59
N GLU A 175 -8.70 -0.68 -4.59
CA GLU A 175 -9.04 0.62 -5.17
C GLU A 175 -8.31 1.75 -4.43
N GLU A 176 -8.26 1.71 -3.10
CA GLU A 176 -7.53 2.70 -2.30
C GLU A 176 -6.03 2.71 -2.66
N VAL A 177 -5.42 1.54 -2.76
CA VAL A 177 -4.00 1.39 -3.11
C VAL A 177 -3.74 1.92 -4.52
N GLU A 178 -4.50 1.47 -5.50
CA GLU A 178 -4.35 1.88 -6.91
C GLU A 178 -4.53 3.38 -7.08
N GLU A 179 -5.57 3.95 -6.48
CA GLU A 179 -5.84 5.38 -6.54
C GLU A 179 -4.71 6.19 -5.90
N PHE A 180 -4.25 5.76 -4.70
CA PHE A 180 -3.18 6.44 -4.01
C PHE A 180 -1.87 6.38 -4.80
N ILE A 181 -1.47 5.21 -5.32
CA ILE A 181 -0.24 5.07 -6.10
C ILE A 181 -0.30 5.93 -7.38
N LYS A 182 -1.46 5.97 -8.07
CA LYS A 182 -1.65 6.78 -9.27
C LYS A 182 -1.63 8.28 -8.98
N LYS A 183 -2.19 8.74 -7.87
CA LYS A 183 -2.31 10.17 -7.57
C LYS A 183 -1.09 10.74 -6.85
N GLU A 184 -0.59 10.04 -5.84
CA GLU A 184 0.39 10.57 -4.90
C GLU A 184 1.81 10.06 -5.19
N CYS A 185 1.94 8.90 -5.85
CA CYS A 185 3.24 8.26 -6.11
C CYS A 185 3.64 8.20 -7.59
N GLN A 186 2.90 8.85 -8.51
CA GLN A 186 3.13 8.77 -9.96
C GLN A 186 4.59 9.07 -10.33
N ASP A 187 5.10 10.22 -9.88
CA ASP A 187 6.44 10.72 -10.23
C ASP A 187 7.52 10.35 -9.19
N ILE A 188 7.16 9.53 -8.20
CA ILE A 188 8.09 9.09 -7.16
C ILE A 188 8.80 7.82 -7.63
N GLN A 189 10.13 7.77 -7.46
CA GLN A 189 10.88 6.55 -7.73
C GLN A 189 10.56 5.50 -6.66
N GLU A 190 10.38 4.26 -7.11
CA GLU A 190 10.14 3.11 -6.24
C GLU A 190 11.36 2.79 -5.35
N ASP A 191 11.13 2.53 -4.06
CA ASP A 191 12.13 1.95 -3.16
C ASP A 191 12.29 0.45 -3.47
N LYS A 192 13.29 0.14 -4.32
CA LYS A 192 13.61 -1.24 -4.73
C LYS A 192 13.90 -2.16 -3.55
N GLY A 193 14.56 -1.65 -2.49
CA GLY A 193 14.88 -2.45 -1.30
C GLY A 193 13.63 -2.79 -0.48
N MET A 194 12.62 -1.91 -0.46
CA MET A 194 11.31 -2.25 0.07
C MET A 194 10.61 -3.30 -0.80
N ALA A 195 10.62 -3.12 -2.13
CA ALA A 195 10.00 -4.06 -3.06
C ALA A 195 10.57 -5.47 -2.94
N ASP A 196 11.90 -5.62 -2.88
CA ASP A 196 12.56 -6.91 -2.70
C ASP A 196 12.21 -7.56 -1.36
N ARG A 197 12.19 -6.78 -0.27
CA ARG A 197 11.82 -7.30 1.07
C ARG A 197 10.37 -7.82 1.10
N ILE A 198 9.44 -7.06 0.53
CA ILE A 198 8.03 -7.44 0.49
C ILE A 198 7.83 -8.66 -0.41
N PHE A 199 8.44 -8.66 -1.59
CA PHE A 199 8.40 -9.81 -2.51
C PHE A 199 8.93 -11.09 -1.83
N ASN A 200 10.13 -11.06 -1.27
CA ASN A 200 10.74 -12.21 -0.61
C ASN A 200 9.92 -12.66 0.61
N SER A 201 9.38 -11.72 1.38
CA SER A 201 8.49 -12.04 2.50
C SER A 201 7.23 -12.77 2.03
N PHE A 202 6.61 -12.38 0.92
CA PHE A 202 5.41 -13.05 0.42
C PHE A 202 5.74 -14.43 -0.18
N ILE A 203 6.85 -14.54 -0.91
CA ILE A 203 7.34 -15.83 -1.42
C ILE A 203 7.60 -16.81 -0.27
N SER A 204 8.19 -16.36 0.84
CA SER A 204 8.45 -17.21 2.01
C SER A 204 7.18 -17.71 2.69
N HIS A 205 6.02 -17.11 2.39
CA HIS A 205 4.71 -17.54 2.89
C HIS A 205 3.93 -18.38 1.87
N TRP A 206 4.29 -18.34 0.57
CA TRP A 206 3.52 -19.00 -0.48
C TRP A 206 3.93 -20.46 -0.79
N PRO A 207 3.01 -21.45 -0.75
CA PRO A 207 3.32 -22.85 -1.02
C PRO A 207 3.89 -23.05 -2.44
N GLY A 208 4.96 -23.84 -2.57
CA GLY A 208 5.57 -24.19 -3.86
C GLY A 208 6.41 -23.09 -4.53
N LEU A 209 6.47 -21.89 -3.94
CA LEU A 209 7.46 -20.86 -4.31
C LEU A 209 8.63 -20.81 -3.32
N LYS A 210 8.42 -21.19 -2.05
CA LYS A 210 9.49 -21.31 -1.02
C LYS A 210 10.67 -22.17 -1.46
N ASP A 211 10.41 -23.26 -2.17
CA ASP A 211 11.44 -24.24 -2.56
C ASP A 211 12.20 -23.86 -3.84
N LYS A 212 11.81 -22.77 -4.52
CA LYS A 212 12.48 -22.30 -5.74
C LYS A 212 13.64 -21.33 -5.46
N GLU A 213 13.76 -20.83 -4.22
CA GLU A 213 14.87 -19.95 -3.81
C GLU A 213 16.20 -20.69 -3.60
N THR A 214 16.26 -22.02 -3.74
CA THR A 214 17.56 -22.73 -3.75
C THR A 214 18.29 -22.67 -5.10
N VAL A 215 17.71 -22.04 -6.12
CA VAL A 215 18.29 -21.97 -7.47
C VAL A 215 18.09 -20.59 -8.10
N LEU A 216 18.54 -19.51 -7.45
CA LEU A 216 18.92 -18.25 -8.11
C LEU A 216 20.04 -17.57 -7.34
#